data_AF-Q28TX5-F1
#
_entry.id   AF-Q28TX5-F1
#
_cell.length_a   1.000
_cell.length_b   1.000
_cell.length_c   1.000
_cell.angle_alpha   90.00
_cell.angle_beta   90.00
_cell.angle_gamma   90.00
#
_symmetry.space_group_name_H-M   'P 1'
#
loop_
_entity.id
_entity.type
_entity.pdbx_description
1 polymer ?
#
loop_
_entity_poly.entity_id
_entity_poly.type
_entity_poly.pdbx_seq_one_letter_code
_entity_poly.pdbx_strand_id
1 'polypeptide(L)'
;MRKIAFLTATLTLLAAPVVAQSELDRLETATVAAGGNLEAFLTSRAPELASAMPDWSWDAELRAAATCTLDAMRSEGGDAAVTEYLDAMEEFATTPITSMEQMATATPVPISTDFAARTGQDCGSAEIAMRRMQESGLMQAMMDPAIMGRLMGQ
;
A
#
# COMPACT_ATOMS: atom_id res chain seq x y z
N MET A 1 -9.96 60.14 26.20
CA MET A 1 -8.77 59.32 25.90
C MET A 1 -9.20 57.86 25.83
N ARG A 2 -9.30 57.28 24.63
CA ARG A 2 -9.75 55.88 24.44
C ARG A 2 -8.63 55.15 23.71
N LYS A 3 -7.87 54.35 24.44
CA LYS A 3 -6.71 53.59 23.93
C LYS A 3 -7.24 52.46 23.05
N ILE A 4 -6.96 52.53 21.75
CA ILE A 4 -7.21 51.43 20.81
C ILE A 4 -6.02 50.49 20.95
N ALA A 5 -6.24 49.34 21.59
CA ALA A 5 -5.27 48.26 21.62
C ALA A 5 -5.43 47.44 20.34
N PHE A 6 -4.47 47.57 19.43
CA PHE A 6 -4.27 46.66 18.30
C PHE A 6 -3.81 45.31 18.86
N LEU A 7 -4.64 44.27 18.72
CA LEU A 7 -4.25 42.88 18.93
C LEU A 7 -3.91 42.30 17.56
N THR A 8 -2.62 42.28 17.24
CA THR A 8 -2.07 41.61 16.08
C THR A 8 -2.05 40.11 16.36
N ALA A 9 -3.01 39.37 15.81
CA ALA A 9 -3.03 37.91 15.88
C ALA A 9 -1.98 37.37 14.90
N THR A 10 -0.84 36.93 15.43
CA THR A 10 0.21 36.24 14.68
C THR A 10 -0.29 34.85 14.30
N LEU A 11 -0.79 34.71 13.08
CA LEU A 11 -1.20 33.44 12.50
C LEU A 11 0.07 32.66 12.08
N THR A 12 0.66 31.89 13.01
CA THR A 12 1.71 30.91 12.67
C THR A 12 1.07 29.76 11.90
N LEU A 13 1.00 29.84 10.57
CA LEU A 13 0.75 28.69 9.72
C LEU A 13 1.90 27.70 9.90
N LEU A 14 1.62 26.54 10.50
CA LEU A 14 2.45 25.35 10.39
C LEU A 14 2.48 24.93 8.92
N ALA A 15 3.52 25.34 8.19
CA ALA A 15 3.76 24.91 6.82
C ALA A 15 4.39 23.51 6.82
N ALA A 16 3.57 22.48 7.01
CA ALA A 16 3.86 21.12 6.56
C ALA A 16 2.52 20.41 6.32
N PRO A 17 2.16 20.08 5.05
CA PRO A 17 2.04 18.67 4.66
C PRO A 17 2.18 18.34 3.15
N VAL A 18 2.56 19.27 2.26
CA VAL A 18 2.51 19.01 0.79
C VAL A 18 3.38 17.82 0.38
N VAL A 19 4.55 17.64 0.99
CA VAL A 19 5.47 16.53 0.68
C VAL A 19 4.88 15.18 1.12
N ALA A 20 4.44 15.07 2.37
CA ALA A 20 3.82 13.84 2.89
C ALA A 20 2.53 13.47 2.12
N GLN A 21 1.73 14.47 1.74
CA GLN A 21 0.57 14.24 0.88
C GLN A 21 0.99 13.72 -0.50
N SER A 22 2.04 14.29 -1.09
CA SER A 22 2.57 13.81 -2.38
C SER A 22 3.16 12.40 -2.31
N GLU A 23 3.81 12.02 -1.21
CA GLU A 23 4.35 10.67 -1.01
C GLU A 23 3.24 9.63 -0.84
N LEU A 24 2.20 9.97 -0.07
CA LEU A 24 1.05 9.11 0.12
C LEU A 24 0.29 8.89 -1.19
N ASP A 25 0.12 9.95 -1.98
CA ASP A 25 -0.54 9.88 -3.28
C ASP A 25 0.29 9.09 -4.31
N ARG A 26 1.63 9.16 -4.24
CA ARG A 26 2.54 8.30 -5.03
C ARG A 26 2.35 6.82 -4.66
N LEU A 27 2.37 6.50 -3.37
CA LEU A 27 2.17 5.14 -2.89
C LEU A 27 0.80 4.60 -3.28
N GLU A 28 -0.26 5.41 -3.16
CA GLU A 28 -1.60 5.06 -3.63
C GLU A 28 -1.62 4.71 -5.11
N THR A 29 -1.09 5.60 -5.94
CA THR A 29 -1.05 5.41 -7.39
C THR A 29 -0.31 4.12 -7.76
N ALA A 30 0.86 3.90 -7.16
CA ALA A 30 1.67 2.71 -7.40
C ALA A 30 0.96 1.42 -6.94
N THR A 31 0.38 1.42 -5.73
CA THR A 31 -0.30 0.23 -5.18
C THR A 31 -1.59 -0.11 -5.92
N VAL A 32 -2.36 0.90 -6.36
CA VAL A 32 -3.55 0.68 -7.21
C VAL A 32 -3.16 0.05 -8.54
N ALA A 33 -2.10 0.56 -9.20
CA ALA A 33 -1.61 -0.01 -10.45
C ALA A 33 -1.06 -1.44 -10.27
N ALA A 34 -0.27 -1.68 -9.23
CA ALA A 34 0.23 -3.02 -8.89
C ALA A 34 -0.92 -4.00 -8.57
N GLY A 35 -1.94 -3.55 -7.83
CA GLY A 35 -3.15 -4.32 -7.55
C GLY A 35 -3.93 -4.68 -8.82
N GLY A 36 -4.06 -3.73 -9.76
CA GLY A 36 -4.65 -3.98 -11.07
C GLY A 36 -3.88 -5.02 -11.90
N ASN A 37 -2.54 -4.99 -11.87
CA ASN A 37 -1.72 -6.01 -12.53
C ASN A 37 -1.92 -7.39 -11.89
N LEU A 38 -2.04 -7.46 -10.57
CA LEU A 38 -2.31 -8.71 -9.85
C LEU A 38 -3.68 -9.26 -10.19
N GLU A 39 -4.71 -8.43 -10.15
CA GLU A 39 -6.07 -8.82 -10.52
C GLU A 39 -6.13 -9.34 -11.96
N ALA A 40 -5.51 -8.63 -12.91
CA ALA A 40 -5.44 -9.05 -14.30
C ALA A 40 -4.75 -10.42 -14.44
N PHE A 41 -3.64 -10.65 -13.73
CA PHE A 41 -2.98 -11.94 -13.71
C PHE A 41 -3.89 -13.04 -13.15
N LEU A 42 -4.45 -12.85 -11.94
CA LEU A 42 -5.28 -13.84 -11.26
C LEU A 42 -6.50 -14.22 -12.11
N THR A 43 -7.22 -13.23 -12.64
CA THR A 43 -8.44 -13.44 -13.42
C THR A 43 -8.15 -14.00 -14.81
N SER A 44 -6.97 -13.73 -15.40
CA SER A 44 -6.57 -14.38 -16.66
C SER A 44 -6.36 -15.89 -16.52
N ARG A 45 -6.00 -16.35 -15.32
CA ARG A 45 -5.74 -17.76 -15.00
C ARG A 45 -6.95 -18.47 -14.41
N ALA A 46 -7.71 -17.76 -13.57
CA ALA A 46 -8.92 -18.24 -12.90
C ALA A 46 -9.98 -17.13 -12.93
N PRO A 47 -10.77 -17.04 -14.03
CA PRO A 47 -11.79 -16.00 -14.20
C PRO A 47 -12.81 -15.92 -13.06
N GLU A 48 -13.06 -17.03 -12.38
CA GLU A 48 -13.92 -17.09 -11.19
C GLU A 48 -13.42 -16.25 -10.01
N LEU A 49 -12.13 -15.89 -9.98
CA LEU A 49 -11.58 -15.01 -8.94
C LEU A 49 -12.09 -13.58 -9.04
N ALA A 50 -12.63 -13.14 -10.19
CA ALA A 50 -13.11 -11.78 -10.37
C ALA A 50 -14.18 -11.38 -9.33
N SER A 51 -15.05 -12.32 -8.92
CA SER A 51 -16.05 -12.05 -7.87
C SER A 51 -15.52 -12.18 -6.44
N ALA A 52 -14.30 -12.71 -6.28
CA ALA A 52 -13.65 -12.92 -4.99
C ALA A 52 -12.58 -11.86 -4.69
N MET A 53 -12.32 -10.92 -5.61
CA MET A 53 -11.29 -9.90 -5.42
C MET A 53 -11.65 -8.96 -4.27
N PRO A 54 -10.70 -8.69 -3.34
CA PRO A 54 -10.91 -7.70 -2.30
C PRO A 54 -11.03 -6.30 -2.87
N ASP A 55 -11.82 -5.46 -2.21
CA ASP A 55 -11.79 -4.03 -2.48
C ASP A 55 -10.47 -3.45 -1.98
N TRP A 56 -9.60 -3.05 -2.90
CA TRP A 56 -8.31 -2.42 -2.61
C TRP A 56 -8.36 -0.89 -2.67
N SER A 57 -9.55 -0.30 -2.67
CA SER A 57 -9.70 1.15 -2.61
C SER A 57 -9.08 1.74 -1.35
N TRP A 58 -8.50 2.93 -1.51
CA TRP A 58 -7.82 3.69 -0.47
C TRP A 58 -8.82 4.50 0.35
N ASP A 59 -9.44 3.83 1.30
CA ASP A 59 -10.24 4.46 2.34
C ASP A 59 -9.36 5.12 3.43
N ALA A 60 -10.00 5.75 4.41
CA ALA A 60 -9.31 6.43 5.50
C ALA A 60 -8.44 5.48 6.35
N GLU A 61 -8.84 4.21 6.46
CA GLU A 61 -8.11 3.21 7.24
C GLU A 61 -6.81 2.82 6.55
N LEU A 62 -6.86 2.48 5.25
CA LEU A 62 -5.67 2.14 4.49
C LEU A 62 -4.71 3.32 4.37
N ARG A 63 -5.22 4.55 4.19
CA ARG A 63 -4.41 5.77 4.19
C ARG A 63 -3.67 5.99 5.51
N ALA A 64 -4.33 5.71 6.64
CA ALA A 64 -3.71 5.83 7.96
C ALA A 64 -2.59 4.79 8.15
N ALA A 65 -2.83 3.54 7.75
CA ALA A 65 -1.81 2.48 7.80
C ALA A 65 -0.60 2.79 6.90
N ALA A 66 -0.84 3.29 5.69
CA ALA A 66 0.21 3.69 4.75
C ALA A 66 1.03 4.87 5.29
N THR A 67 0.36 5.88 5.87
CA THR A 67 1.04 7.03 6.50
C THR A 67 1.94 6.58 7.65
N CYS A 68 1.42 5.72 8.54
CA CYS A 68 2.19 5.12 9.63
C CYS A 68 3.44 4.38 9.11
N THR A 69 3.29 3.63 8.00
CA THR A 69 4.41 2.87 7.42
C THR A 69 5.49 3.80 6.85
N LEU A 70 5.10 4.86 6.14
CA LEU A 70 6.03 5.86 5.60
C LEU A 70 6.74 6.63 6.73
N ASP A 71 6.03 6.95 7.82
CA ASP A 71 6.64 7.60 8.98
C ASP A 71 7.62 6.68 9.72
N ALA A 72 7.30 5.39 9.86
CA ALA A 72 8.21 4.40 10.43
C ALA A 72 9.47 4.24 9.56
N MET A 73 9.31 4.21 8.24
CA MET A 73 10.41 4.13 7.29
C MET A 73 11.31 5.36 7.39
N ARG A 74 10.71 6.55 7.43
CA ARG A 74 11.44 7.81 7.64
C ARG A 74 12.19 7.81 8.96
N SER A 75 11.59 7.29 10.02
CA SER A 75 12.25 7.20 11.33
C SER A 75 13.45 6.26 11.34
N GLU A 76 13.44 5.20 10.54
CA GLU A 76 14.48 4.16 10.55
C GLU A 76 15.57 4.40 9.50
N GLY A 77 15.18 4.80 8.29
CA GLY A 77 16.08 4.99 7.13
C GLY A 77 16.15 6.42 6.58
N GLY A 78 15.41 7.37 7.16
CA GLY A 78 15.35 8.75 6.69
C GLY A 78 14.51 8.93 5.41
N ASP A 79 14.48 10.17 4.90
CA ASP A 79 13.72 10.52 3.69
C ASP A 79 14.22 9.80 2.42
N ALA A 80 15.50 9.40 2.40
CA ALA A 80 16.08 8.62 1.31
C ALA A 80 15.41 7.23 1.21
N ALA A 81 15.20 6.55 2.34
CA ALA A 81 14.52 5.25 2.35
C ALA A 81 13.07 5.37 1.86
N VAL A 82 12.36 6.44 2.26
CA VAL A 82 11.00 6.74 1.74
C VAL A 82 11.02 6.90 0.23
N THR A 83 11.96 7.68 -0.29
CA THR A 83 12.08 7.91 -1.73
C THR A 83 12.40 6.61 -2.48
N GLU A 84 13.39 5.85 -2.02
CA GLU A 84 13.79 4.57 -2.63
C GLU A 84 12.64 3.56 -2.65
N TYR A 85 11.87 3.47 -1.57
CA TYR A 85 10.71 2.58 -1.51
C TYR A 85 9.61 3.01 -2.48
N LEU A 86 9.29 4.30 -2.55
CA LEU A 86 8.28 4.82 -3.48
C LEU A 86 8.70 4.59 -4.94
N ASP A 87 9.97 4.85 -5.27
CA ASP A 87 10.52 4.60 -6.60
C ASP A 87 10.43 3.11 -6.97
N ALA A 88 10.76 2.22 -6.04
CA ALA A 88 10.66 0.77 -6.25
C ALA A 88 9.20 0.31 -6.41
N MET A 89 8.25 0.89 -5.66
CA MET A 89 6.82 0.61 -5.81
C MET A 89 6.29 1.08 -7.16
N GLU A 90 6.71 2.26 -7.63
CA GLU A 90 6.35 2.79 -8.94
C GLU A 90 6.92 1.92 -10.07
N GLU A 91 8.17 1.47 -9.96
CA GLU A 91 8.76 0.52 -10.92
C GLU A 91 7.99 -0.81 -10.94
N PHE A 92 7.71 -1.39 -9.76
CA PHE A 92 6.94 -2.61 -9.63
C PHE A 92 5.54 -2.48 -10.25
N ALA A 93 4.88 -1.33 -10.06
CA ALA A 93 3.57 -1.04 -10.63
C ALA A 93 3.55 -1.03 -12.17
N THR A 94 4.70 -0.80 -12.82
CA THR A 94 4.83 -0.89 -14.29
C THR A 94 5.15 -2.30 -14.78
N THR A 95 5.51 -3.21 -13.88
CA THR A 95 5.96 -4.56 -14.22
C THR A 95 4.77 -5.52 -14.33
N PRO A 96 4.55 -6.17 -15.48
CA PRO A 96 3.51 -7.18 -15.60
C PRO A 96 3.80 -8.39 -14.72
N ILE A 97 2.78 -8.89 -14.03
CA ILE A 97 2.85 -10.14 -13.26
C ILE A 97 2.58 -11.31 -14.22
N THR A 98 3.56 -12.20 -14.35
CA THR A 98 3.52 -13.36 -15.25
C THR A 98 3.49 -14.69 -14.50
N SER A 99 3.90 -14.69 -13.23
CA SER A 99 3.84 -15.84 -12.32
C SER A 99 3.78 -15.41 -10.84
N MET A 100 3.32 -16.31 -9.99
CA MET A 100 3.33 -16.12 -8.53
C MET A 100 4.75 -16.01 -7.96
N GLU A 101 5.72 -16.74 -8.53
CA GLU A 101 7.12 -16.70 -8.11
C GLU A 101 7.78 -15.35 -8.44
N GLN A 102 7.53 -14.82 -9.64
CA GLN A 102 8.00 -13.48 -10.02
C GLN A 102 7.44 -12.45 -9.04
N MET A 103 6.14 -12.50 -8.75
CA MET A 103 5.52 -11.55 -7.82
C MET A 103 6.17 -11.61 -6.43
N ALA A 104 6.38 -12.80 -5.88
CA ALA A 104 6.98 -12.98 -4.55
C ALA A 104 8.41 -12.42 -4.44
N THR A 105 9.17 -12.43 -5.54
CA THR A 105 10.55 -11.93 -5.59
C THR A 105 10.67 -10.46 -6.01
N ALA A 106 9.72 -9.97 -6.80
CA ALA A 106 9.72 -8.61 -7.34
C ALA A 106 8.98 -7.59 -6.46
N THR A 107 8.17 -8.05 -5.49
CA THR A 107 7.47 -7.14 -4.56
C THR A 107 8.50 -6.36 -3.74
N PRO A 108 8.50 -5.02 -3.80
CA PRO A 108 9.46 -4.20 -3.06
C PRO A 108 9.37 -4.41 -1.56
N VAL A 109 10.53 -4.61 -0.92
CA VAL A 109 10.63 -4.72 0.53
C VAL A 109 11.09 -3.37 1.09
N PRO A 110 10.29 -2.72 1.97
CA PRO A 110 10.49 -1.32 2.34
C PRO A 110 11.86 -0.96 2.96
N ILE A 111 12.44 -1.84 3.78
CA ILE A 111 13.82 -1.71 4.31
C ILE A 111 14.42 -3.11 4.47
N SER A 112 13.69 -3.98 5.16
CA SER A 112 14.03 -5.37 5.40
C SER A 112 12.75 -6.19 5.61
N THR A 113 12.86 -7.52 5.58
CA THR A 113 11.73 -8.40 5.90
C THR A 113 11.23 -8.18 7.32
N ASP A 114 12.13 -7.95 8.27
CA ASP A 114 11.79 -7.71 9.68
C ASP A 114 11.08 -6.36 9.85
N PHE A 115 11.52 -5.34 9.12
CA PHE A 115 10.82 -4.06 9.07
C PHE A 115 9.41 -4.22 8.49
N ALA A 116 9.27 -4.92 7.37
CA ALA A 116 7.98 -5.14 6.71
C ALA A 116 7.01 -5.93 7.60
N ALA A 117 7.49 -6.98 8.28
CA ALA A 117 6.68 -7.77 9.20
C ALA A 117 6.23 -6.95 10.43
N ARG A 118 7.15 -6.20 11.05
CA ARG A 118 6.85 -5.34 12.20
C ARG A 118 5.86 -4.24 11.84
N THR A 119 6.16 -3.45 10.81
CA THR A 119 5.28 -2.33 10.40
C THR A 119 3.95 -2.81 9.85
N GLY A 120 3.92 -3.98 9.20
CA GLY A 120 2.67 -4.64 8.81
C GLY A 120 1.72 -4.87 9.98
N GLN A 121 2.26 -5.23 11.15
CA GLN A 121 1.50 -5.44 12.38
C GLN A 121 1.22 -4.12 13.09
N ASP A 122 2.26 -3.31 13.34
CA ASP A 122 2.16 -2.08 14.13
C ASP A 122 1.28 -1.01 13.45
N CYS A 123 1.34 -0.91 12.13
CA CYS A 123 0.52 0.01 11.34
C CYS A 123 -0.80 -0.60 10.85
N GLY A 124 -1.05 -1.88 11.13
CA GLY A 124 -2.33 -2.56 10.81
C GLY A 124 -2.52 -2.96 9.35
N SER A 125 -1.58 -2.70 8.44
CA SER A 125 -1.73 -3.05 7.02
C SER A 125 -1.88 -4.56 6.78
N ALA A 126 -1.23 -5.39 7.60
CA ALA A 126 -1.40 -6.85 7.54
C ALA A 126 -2.82 -7.28 7.96
N GLU A 127 -3.39 -6.67 9.02
CA GLU A 127 -4.75 -6.97 9.46
C GLU A 127 -5.77 -6.53 8.42
N ILE A 128 -5.64 -5.32 7.87
CA ILE A 128 -6.51 -4.79 6.81
C ILE A 128 -6.49 -5.73 5.60
N ALA A 129 -5.30 -6.11 5.12
CA ALA A 129 -5.17 -7.01 3.98
C ALA A 129 -5.82 -8.37 4.25
N MET A 130 -5.54 -8.98 5.41
CA MET A 130 -6.14 -10.26 5.78
C MET A 130 -7.66 -10.18 5.92
N ARG A 131 -8.19 -9.12 6.53
CA ARG A 131 -9.63 -8.92 6.70
C ARG A 131 -10.32 -8.76 5.35
N ARG A 132 -9.80 -7.90 4.47
CA ARG A 132 -10.36 -7.68 3.13
C ARG A 132 -10.32 -8.96 2.28
N MET A 133 -9.24 -9.75 2.35
CA MET A 133 -9.16 -11.07 1.68
C MET A 133 -10.13 -12.12 2.22
N GLN A 134 -10.47 -12.05 3.52
CA GLN A 134 -11.49 -12.91 4.13
C GLN A 134 -12.89 -12.51 3.67
N GLU A 135 -13.21 -11.22 3.78
CA GLU A 135 -14.53 -10.67 3.47
C GLU A 135 -14.87 -10.81 1.99
N SER A 136 -13.87 -10.73 1.11
CA SER A 136 -14.06 -10.94 -0.33
C SER A 136 -14.19 -12.41 -0.74
N GLY A 137 -13.78 -13.34 0.12
CA GLY A 137 -13.69 -14.76 -0.21
C GLY A 137 -12.45 -15.15 -1.03
N LEU A 138 -11.53 -14.21 -1.32
CA LEU A 138 -10.30 -14.51 -2.08
C LEU A 138 -9.52 -15.64 -1.40
N MET A 139 -9.35 -15.56 -0.09
CA MET A 139 -8.58 -16.57 0.63
C MET A 139 -9.21 -17.97 0.52
N GLN A 140 -10.54 -18.07 0.59
CA GLN A 140 -11.22 -19.35 0.41
C GLN A 140 -11.08 -19.89 -1.02
N ALA A 141 -11.13 -19.01 -2.02
CA ALA A 141 -10.92 -19.40 -3.41
C ALA A 141 -9.47 -19.86 -3.66
N MET A 142 -8.48 -19.20 -3.07
CA MET A 142 -7.08 -19.61 -3.15
C MET A 142 -6.77 -20.91 -2.38
N MET A 143 -7.67 -21.42 -1.54
CA MET A 143 -7.54 -22.74 -0.94
C MET A 143 -8.01 -23.87 -1.85
N ASP A 144 -8.70 -23.56 -2.96
CA ASP A 144 -9.10 -24.56 -3.95
C ASP A 144 -7.87 -25.06 -4.74
N PRO A 145 -7.53 -26.36 -4.67
CA PRO A 145 -6.39 -26.92 -5.39
C PRO A 145 -6.46 -26.70 -6.91
N ALA A 146 -7.66 -26.64 -7.50
CA ALA A 146 -7.83 -26.42 -8.94
C ALA A 146 -7.55 -24.96 -9.35
N ILE A 147 -7.85 -24.00 -8.47
CA ILE A 147 -7.46 -22.59 -8.67
C ILE A 147 -5.95 -22.47 -8.51
N MET A 148 -5.39 -23.00 -7.42
CA MET A 148 -3.94 -22.93 -7.16
C MET A 148 -3.11 -23.62 -8.24
N GLY A 149 -3.57 -24.76 -8.77
CA GLY A 149 -2.91 -25.43 -9.91
C GLY A 149 -2.74 -24.48 -11.10
N ARG A 150 -3.83 -23.83 -11.53
CA ARG A 150 -3.81 -22.87 -12.65
C ARG A 150 -2.93 -21.65 -12.39
N LEU A 151 -2.93 -21.12 -11.16
CA LEU A 151 -2.09 -19.99 -10.74
C LEU A 151 -0.60 -20.34 -10.76
N MET A 152 -0.25 -21.58 -10.43
CA MET A 152 1.11 -22.11 -10.50
C MET A 152 1.52 -22.55 -11.92
N GLY A 153 0.63 -22.43 -12.91
CA GLY A 153 0.90 -22.84 -14.29
C GLY A 153 0.84 -24.35 -14.52
N GLN A 154 0.12 -25.08 -13.66
CA GLN A 154 -0.18 -26.51 -13.79
C GLN A 154 -1.50 -26.76 -14.51
#